data_AF-A0A843CA53-F1
#
_entry.id   AF-A0A843CA53-F1
#
_cell.length_a   1.000
_cell.length_b   1.000
_cell.length_c   1.000
_cell.angle_alpha   90.00
_cell.angle_beta   90.00
_cell.angle_gamma   90.00
#
_symmetry.space_group_name_H-M   'P 1'
#
loop_
_entity.id
_entity.type
_entity.pdbx_description
1 polymer ?
#
loop_
_entity_poly.entity_id
_entity_poly.type
_entity_poly.pdbx_seq_one_letter_code
_entity_poly.pdbx_strand_id
1 'polypeptide(L)'
;MNFFSILNLLDKTHAISILLLCHPNADPDALGSAYAFQNLLKNLRPNMSVVIGAEQGISRLSKHFMTYVPITYDLTPDMEKFDATILLDTNTIQ
;
A
#
# COMPACT_ATOMS: atom_id res chain seq x y z
N MET A 1 8.25 -0.80 -16.42
CA MET A 1 6.92 -1.46 -16.30
C MET A 1 5.87 -0.38 -16.33
N ASN A 2 4.81 -0.51 -17.13
CA ASN A 2 3.71 0.48 -17.11
C ASN A 2 2.65 0.06 -16.08
N PHE A 3 1.82 1.00 -15.65
CA PHE A 3 0.77 0.73 -14.66
C PHE A 3 -0.23 -0.35 -15.13
N PHE A 4 -0.60 -0.38 -16.41
CA PHE A 4 -1.48 -1.43 -16.95
C PHE A 4 -0.89 -2.84 -16.86
N SER A 5 0.44 -2.97 -16.85
CA SER A 5 1.12 -4.25 -16.67
C SER A 5 0.93 -4.77 -15.26
N ILE A 6 0.92 -3.86 -14.26
CA ILE A 6 0.62 -4.21 -12.87
C ILE A 6 -0.84 -4.64 -12.75
N LEU A 7 -1.78 -3.90 -13.32
CA LEU A 7 -3.20 -4.28 -13.32
C LEU A 7 -3.43 -5.65 -13.98
N ASN A 8 -2.83 -5.87 -15.15
CA ASN A 8 -2.94 -7.15 -15.84
C ASN A 8 -2.34 -8.31 -15.01
N LEU A 9 -1.30 -8.06 -14.22
CA LEU A 9 -0.75 -9.06 -13.32
C LEU A 9 -1.75 -9.40 -12.21
N LEU A 10 -2.30 -8.38 -11.54
CA LEU A 10 -3.30 -8.55 -10.48
C LEU A 10 -4.56 -9.27 -10.98
N ASP A 11 -5.04 -8.92 -12.17
CA ASP A 11 -6.22 -9.56 -12.78
C ASP A 11 -5.94 -11.03 -13.12
N LYS A 12 -4.74 -11.35 -13.64
CA LYS A 12 -4.33 -12.73 -13.98
C LYS A 12 -4.17 -13.63 -12.75
N THR A 13 -3.77 -13.06 -11.62
CA THR A 13 -3.67 -13.79 -10.35
C THR A 13 -4.99 -13.84 -9.59
N HIS A 14 -6.06 -13.25 -10.14
CA HIS A 14 -7.35 -13.11 -9.47
C HIS A 14 -7.24 -12.44 -8.09
N ALA A 15 -6.30 -11.51 -7.92
CA ALA A 15 -6.06 -10.88 -6.64
C ALA A 15 -7.18 -9.88 -6.30
N ILE A 16 -7.82 -10.06 -5.15
CA ILE A 16 -8.91 -9.21 -4.63
C ILE A 16 -8.45 -8.47 -3.38
N SER A 17 -7.69 -9.13 -2.49
CA SER A 17 -7.09 -8.51 -1.30
C SER A 17 -5.63 -8.13 -1.55
N ILE A 18 -5.33 -6.84 -1.48
CA ILE A 18 -4.00 -6.27 -1.77
C ILE A 18 -3.45 -5.59 -0.53
N LEU A 19 -2.21 -5.91 -0.19
CA LEU A 19 -1.43 -5.16 0.78
C LEU A 19 -0.41 -4.26 0.08
N LEU A 20 -0.42 -2.97 0.42
CA LEU A 20 0.60 -2.01 0.06
C LEU A 20 1.53 -1.85 1.26
N LEU A 21 2.68 -2.52 1.22
CA LEU A 21 3.60 -2.58 2.36
C LEU A 21 4.69 -1.51 2.21
N CYS A 22 4.77 -0.62 3.20
CA CYS A 22 5.81 0.40 3.30
C CYS A 22 7.00 -0.12 4.11
N HIS A 23 8.15 0.55 3.96
CA HIS A 23 9.33 0.30 4.78
C HIS A 23 9.13 0.66 6.27
N PRO A 24 9.98 0.16 7.18
CA PRO A 24 9.98 0.56 8.59
C PRO A 24 10.08 2.07 8.80
N ASN A 25 9.36 2.61 9.78
CA ASN A 25 9.32 4.06 10.04
C ASN A 25 8.92 4.86 8.79
N ALA A 26 7.88 4.39 8.09
CA ALA A 26 7.41 4.92 6.81
C ALA A 26 7.29 6.45 6.84
N ASP A 27 7.96 7.09 5.89
CA ASP A 27 7.99 8.54 5.75
C ASP A 27 6.84 9.04 4.85
N PRO A 28 6.71 10.36 4.59
CA PRO A 28 5.65 10.86 3.73
C PRO A 28 5.71 10.35 2.28
N ASP A 29 6.88 9.96 1.76
CA ASP A 29 7.00 9.46 0.40
C ASP A 29 6.41 8.05 0.29
N ALA A 30 6.80 7.16 1.20
CA ALA A 30 6.24 5.81 1.28
C ALA A 30 4.71 5.83 1.50
N LEU A 31 4.23 6.60 2.48
CA LEU A 31 2.79 6.69 2.76
C LEU A 31 2.03 7.41 1.66
N GLY A 32 2.59 8.48 1.08
CA GLY A 32 1.99 9.23 -0.01
C GLY A 32 1.85 8.36 -1.26
N SER A 33 2.88 7.61 -1.59
CA SER A 33 2.88 6.63 -2.69
C SER A 33 1.83 5.54 -2.45
N ALA A 34 1.78 4.96 -1.25
CA ALA A 34 0.78 3.96 -0.88
C ALA A 34 -0.64 4.51 -0.95
N TYR A 35 -0.87 5.71 -0.45
CA TYR A 35 -2.17 6.36 -0.50
C TYR A 35 -2.63 6.67 -1.92
N ALA A 36 -1.75 7.26 -2.74
CA ALA A 36 -2.06 7.55 -4.14
C ALA A 36 -2.39 6.28 -4.92
N PHE A 37 -1.59 5.23 -4.71
CA PHE A 37 -1.77 3.96 -5.39
C PHE A 37 -3.03 3.21 -4.93
N GLN A 38 -3.33 3.23 -3.63
CA GLN A 38 -4.57 2.71 -3.07
C GLN A 38 -5.80 3.34 -3.74
N ASN A 39 -5.82 4.67 -3.84
CA ASN A 39 -6.93 5.39 -4.47
C ASN A 39 -7.04 5.08 -5.97
N LEU A 40 -5.91 5.00 -6.67
CA LEU A 40 -5.90 4.64 -8.09
C LEU A 40 -6.47 3.22 -8.33
N LEU A 41 -6.05 2.25 -7.52
CA LEU A 41 -6.59 0.88 -7.58
C LEU A 41 -8.09 0.86 -7.27
N LYS A 42 -8.54 1.51 -6.20
CA LYS A 42 -9.98 1.59 -5.85
C LYS A 42 -10.81 2.26 -6.95
N ASN A 43 -10.27 3.26 -7.64
CA ASN A 43 -10.98 3.91 -8.74
C ASN A 43 -11.12 3.01 -9.98
N LEU A 44 -10.11 2.18 -10.27
CA LEU A 44 -10.08 1.35 -11.48
C LEU A 44 -10.60 -0.08 -11.26
N ARG A 45 -10.59 -0.55 -10.02
CA ARG A 45 -11.02 -1.87 -9.56
C ARG A 45 -11.73 -1.70 -8.21
N PRO A 46 -12.96 -1.14 -8.19
CA PRO A 46 -13.67 -0.81 -6.95
C PRO A 46 -13.97 -2.01 -6.05
N ASN A 47 -13.92 -3.23 -6.59
CA ASN A 47 -14.13 -4.47 -5.83
C ASN A 47 -12.84 -4.97 -5.13
N MET A 48 -11.67 -4.38 -5.39
CA MET A 48 -10.43 -4.74 -4.70
C MET A 48 -10.38 -4.12 -3.30
N SER A 49 -10.07 -4.95 -2.30
CA SER A 49 -9.73 -4.50 -0.96
C SER A 49 -8.25 -4.15 -0.94
N VAL A 50 -7.92 -2.89 -0.64
CA VAL A 50 -6.53 -2.41 -0.64
C VAL A 50 -6.20 -1.81 0.72
N VAL A 51 -5.24 -2.40 1.42
CA VAL A 51 -4.78 -2.01 2.77
C VAL A 51 -3.36 -1.47 2.68
N ILE A 52 -3.05 -0.42 3.44
CA ILE A 52 -1.68 0.10 3.60
C ILE A 52 -1.10 -0.49 4.88
N GLY A 53 0.07 -1.11 4.80
CA GLY A 53 0.79 -1.69 5.94
C GLY A 53 2.03 -0.89 6.30
N ALA A 54 2.23 -0.65 7.60
CA ALA A 54 3.42 0.01 8.15
C ALA A 54 3.86 -0.68 9.45
N GLU A 55 4.43 -1.88 9.33
CA GLU A 55 4.63 -2.84 10.43
C GLU A 55 5.49 -2.31 11.61
N GLN A 56 6.36 -1.33 11.34
CA GLN A 56 7.20 -0.68 12.36
C GLN A 56 6.82 0.79 12.58
N GLY A 57 5.58 1.13 12.26
CA GLY A 57 5.03 2.46 12.40
C GLY A 57 5.52 3.46 11.35
N ILE A 58 5.19 4.72 11.63
CA ILE A 58 5.39 5.85 10.72
C ILE A 58 6.24 6.93 11.38
N SER A 59 6.96 7.70 10.56
CA SER A 59 7.82 8.78 11.04
C SER A 59 7.05 9.89 11.75
N ARG A 60 7.73 10.70 12.57
CA ARG A 60 7.12 11.89 13.20
C ARG A 60 6.59 12.87 12.14
N LEU A 61 7.32 13.01 11.03
CA LEU A 61 6.91 13.87 9.92
C LEU A 61 5.63 13.32 9.27
N SER A 62 5.55 12.01 9.06
CA SER A 62 4.37 11.31 8.55
C SER A 62 3.14 11.53 9.44
N LYS A 63 3.30 11.46 10.77
CA LYS A 63 2.20 11.74 11.71
C LYS A 63 1.62 13.14 11.52
N HIS A 64 2.48 14.14 11.29
CA HIS A 64 2.03 15.50 11.00
C HIS A 64 1.43 15.62 9.60
N PHE A 65 2.04 15.01 8.58
CA PHE A 65 1.50 14.96 7.22
C PHE A 65 0.07 14.38 7.19
N MET A 66 -0.17 13.31 7.95
CA MET A 66 -1.48 12.68 8.08
C MET A 66 -2.55 13.52 8.78
N THR A 67 -2.21 14.66 9.41
CA THR A 67 -3.24 15.59 9.88
C THR A 67 -3.91 16.34 8.73
N TYR A 68 -3.33 16.30 7.52
CA TYR A 68 -3.85 16.94 6.31
C TYR A 68 -4.35 15.93 5.27
N VAL A 69 -3.84 14.69 5.31
CA VAL A 69 -4.20 13.64 4.35
C VAL A 69 -4.80 12.45 5.10
N PRO A 70 -6.03 12.01 4.77
CA PRO A 70 -6.74 10.97 5.51
C PRO A 70 -6.26 9.57 5.13
N ILE A 71 -5.01 9.26 5.48
CA ILE A 71 -4.39 7.96 5.27
C ILE A 71 -4.78 7.03 6.41
N THR A 72 -5.25 5.82 6.09
CA THR A 72 -5.42 4.73 7.04
C THR A 72 -4.36 3.66 6.78
N TYR A 73 -3.82 3.08 7.85
CA TYR A 73 -2.80 2.04 7.76
C TYR A 73 -2.97 1.01 8.88
N ASP A 74 -2.46 -0.19 8.64
CA ASP A 74 -2.36 -1.28 9.60
C ASP A 74 -0.91 -1.39 10.10
N LEU A 75 -0.75 -1.47 11.42
CA LEU A 75 0.55 -1.65 12.09
C LEU A 75 0.96 -3.12 12.17
N THR A 76 0.03 -4.04 11.98
CA THR A 76 0.28 -5.48 12.09
C THR A 76 -0.52 -6.20 11.00
N PRO A 77 -0.28 -5.90 9.71
CA PRO A 77 -1.00 -6.55 8.63
C PRO A 77 -0.64 -8.04 8.60
N ASP A 78 -1.66 -8.89 8.60
CA ASP A 78 -1.48 -10.33 8.42
C ASP A 78 -1.26 -10.64 6.94
N MET A 79 0.01 -10.73 6.54
CA MET A 79 0.45 -10.93 5.15
C MET A 79 -0.23 -12.11 4.46
N GLU A 80 -0.56 -13.18 5.20
CA GLU A 80 -1.16 -14.40 4.65
C GLU A 80 -2.62 -14.20 4.20
N LYS A 81 -3.28 -13.11 4.62
CA LYS A 81 -4.67 -12.80 4.23
C LYS A 81 -4.78 -12.07 2.89
N PHE A 82 -3.66 -11.71 2.27
CA PHE A 82 -3.63 -10.93 1.04
C PHE A 82 -3.25 -11.79 -0.15
N ASP A 83 -4.01 -11.68 -1.23
CA ASP A 83 -3.74 -12.36 -2.51
C ASP A 83 -2.46 -11.83 -3.17
N ALA A 84 -2.12 -10.56 -2.93
CA ALA A 84 -0.88 -9.94 -3.39
C ALA A 84 -0.36 -8.87 -2.42
N THR A 85 0.97 -8.79 -2.33
CA THR A 85 1.66 -7.68 -1.65
C THR A 85 2.46 -6.87 -2.66
N ILE A 86 2.39 -5.55 -2.52
CA ILE A 86 3.13 -4.59 -3.34
C ILE A 86 4.00 -3.77 -2.39
N LEU A 87 5.31 -3.88 -2.57
CA LEU A 87 6.29 -3.11 -1.82
C LEU A 87 6.39 -1.71 -2.42
N LEU A 88 6.33 -0.69 -1.56
CA LEU A 88 6.43 0.72 -1.97
C LEU A 88 7.55 1.40 -1.20
N ASP A 89 8.35 2.18 -1.94
CA ASP A 89 9.55 2.86 -1.43
C ASP A 89 10.54 1.91 -0.72
N THR A 90 10.54 0.65 -1.14
CA THR A 90 11.49 -0.36 -0.69
C THR A 90 11.63 -1.47 -1.73
N ASN A 91 12.79 -2.10 -1.75
CA ASN A 91 13.09 -3.31 -2.50
C ASN A 91 13.54 -4.47 -1.58
N THR A 92 13.38 -4.28 -0.27
CA THR A 92 13.74 -5.25 0.77
C THR A 92 12.49 -5.63 1.58
N ILE A 93 12.46 -6.89 2.00
CA ILE A 93 11.41 -7.48 2.86
C ILE A 93 11.89 -7.50 4.33
N GLN A 94 13.14 -7.07 4.59
CA GLN A 94 13.75 -6.89 5.91
C GLN A 94 13.64 -5.44 6.38
#